data_AF-A0A7Y1YMA1-F1
#
_entry.id   AF-A0A7Y1YMA1-F1
#
_cell.length_a   1.000
_cell.length_b   1.000
_cell.length_c   1.000
_cell.angle_alpha   90.00
_cell.angle_beta   90.00
_cell.angle_gamma   90.00
#
_symmetry.space_group_name_H-M   'P 1'
#
loop_
_entity.id
_entity.type
_entity.pdbx_description
1 polymer ?
#
loop_
_entity_poly.entity_id
_entity_poly.type
_entity_poly.pdbx_seq_one_letter_code
_entity_poly.pdbx_strand_id
1 'polypeptide(L)'
;MPRIDLNRLFIGGLYALSGAAAIVWLAQVESFPLTLTWPVFAAAFVYFHWQSVEVNDRLLASPSVMVILTAAVVFGPGQAMLGTAVMAALGAINPADIRRRRIFQLFANFGQLVLSAVMGSWLVELTLPASIAPATMTTVALASAIGAVGYGVVNICLVIAGIRLALRRQNVWPWSGMARLIPSNLIMGFLGGLLGATMVLVGPVTLPLILVVFFVGHLSMDSYARLREAQLDTLAGFTKALEAKDPYTAGHTERVAYFSQLIGVEMGFKG
;
A
#
# COMPACT_ATOMS: atom_id res chain seq x y z
N MET A 1 23.44 -9.89 -21.19
CA MET A 1 22.63 -8.73 -20.74
C MET A 1 21.16 -9.11 -20.82
N PRO A 2 20.36 -8.97 -19.75
CA PRO A 2 18.93 -9.26 -19.83
C PRO A 2 18.29 -8.29 -20.84
N ARG A 3 17.62 -8.83 -21.84
CA ARG A 3 16.91 -8.05 -22.88
C ARG A 3 15.89 -7.16 -22.19
N ILE A 4 16.01 -5.85 -22.36
CA ILE A 4 15.03 -4.89 -21.90
C ILE A 4 13.73 -5.14 -22.68
N ASP A 5 12.68 -5.54 -21.98
CA ASP A 5 11.36 -5.74 -22.58
C ASP A 5 10.71 -4.37 -22.84
N LEU A 6 10.77 -3.93 -24.11
CA LEU A 6 10.30 -2.63 -24.56
C LEU A 6 8.82 -2.39 -24.22
N ASN A 7 8.01 -3.45 -24.20
CA ASN A 7 6.59 -3.35 -23.85
C ASN A 7 6.40 -3.00 -22.37
N ARG A 8 7.20 -3.61 -21.48
CA ARG A 8 7.15 -3.32 -20.06
C ARG A 8 7.54 -1.87 -19.81
N LEU A 9 8.63 -1.40 -20.42
CA LEU A 9 9.03 0.00 -20.31
C LEU A 9 7.97 0.97 -20.84
N PHE A 10 7.33 0.65 -21.96
CA PHE A 10 6.24 1.47 -22.50
C PHE A 10 5.07 1.58 -21.50
N ILE A 11 4.62 0.45 -20.93
CA ILE A 11 3.54 0.44 -19.94
C ILE A 11 3.94 1.19 -18.66
N GLY A 12 5.16 0.96 -18.15
CA GLY A 12 5.69 1.72 -17.01
C GLY A 12 5.72 3.22 -17.31
N GLY A 13 6.16 3.60 -18.52
CA GLY A 13 6.17 4.98 -18.98
C GLY A 13 4.77 5.60 -19.02
N LEU A 14 3.74 4.87 -19.45
CA LEU A 14 2.35 5.34 -19.41
C LEU A 14 1.87 5.64 -17.98
N TYR A 15 2.22 4.79 -17.01
CA TYR A 15 1.91 5.02 -15.61
C TYR A 15 2.65 6.25 -15.07
N ALA A 16 3.94 6.36 -15.35
CA ALA A 16 4.73 7.51 -14.91
C ALA A 16 4.20 8.82 -15.51
N LEU A 17 3.84 8.81 -16.80
CA LEU A 17 3.26 9.96 -17.48
C LEU A 17 1.89 10.34 -16.92
N SER A 18 1.02 9.38 -16.62
CA SER A 18 -0.29 9.68 -16.03
C SER A 18 -0.16 10.25 -14.62
N GLY A 19 0.73 9.71 -13.79
CA GLY A 19 1.05 10.29 -12.47
C GLY A 19 1.65 11.70 -12.57
N ALA A 20 2.60 11.91 -13.48
CA ALA A 20 3.22 13.22 -13.69
C ALA A 20 2.20 14.25 -14.21
N ALA A 21 1.36 13.86 -15.16
CA ALA A 21 0.28 14.72 -15.68
C ALA A 21 -0.72 15.10 -14.58
N ALA A 22 -1.07 14.16 -13.69
CA ALA A 22 -1.91 14.45 -12.53
C ALA A 22 -1.28 15.48 -11.59
N ILE A 23 0.02 15.34 -11.26
CA ILE A 23 0.74 16.32 -10.42
C ILE A 23 0.80 17.70 -11.11
N VAL A 24 1.12 17.74 -12.41
CA VAL A 24 1.19 19.01 -13.16
C VAL A 24 -0.17 19.69 -13.19
N TRP A 25 -1.25 18.94 -13.43
CA TRP A 25 -2.61 19.48 -13.41
C TRP A 25 -2.99 19.98 -12.01
N LEU A 26 -2.73 19.20 -10.96
CA LEU A 26 -2.99 19.60 -9.57
C LEU A 26 -2.21 20.84 -9.17
N ALA A 27 -0.97 21.01 -9.65
CA ALA A 27 -0.17 22.21 -9.39
C ALA A 27 -0.76 23.49 -10.01
N GLN A 28 -1.73 23.39 -10.93
CA GLN A 28 -2.47 24.54 -11.48
C GLN A 28 -3.76 24.84 -10.72
N VAL A 29 -4.32 23.85 -10.01
CA VAL A 29 -5.64 23.93 -9.37
C VAL A 29 -5.54 24.07 -7.85
N GLU A 30 -4.48 23.52 -7.26
CA GLU A 30 -4.22 23.49 -5.84
C GLU A 30 -2.95 24.24 -5.47
N SER A 31 -2.93 24.75 -4.23
CA SER A 31 -1.73 25.30 -3.63
C SER A 31 -0.92 24.22 -2.92
N PHE A 32 0.40 24.29 -3.01
CA PHE A 32 1.24 23.33 -2.31
C PHE A 32 1.29 23.64 -0.80
N PRO A 33 1.12 22.66 0.09
CA PRO A 33 1.19 22.87 1.54
C PRO A 33 2.65 23.14 1.96
N LEU A 34 3.05 24.41 1.99
CA LEU A 34 4.39 24.87 2.40
C LEU A 34 4.62 24.84 3.93
N THR A 35 3.81 24.08 4.66
CA THR A 35 3.89 23.96 6.12
C THR A 35 5.02 23.01 6.53
N LEU A 36 5.58 23.22 7.73
CA LEU A 36 6.62 22.33 8.30
C LEU A 36 6.12 20.88 8.52
N THR A 37 4.80 20.66 8.49
CA THR A 37 4.20 19.34 8.67
C THR A 37 4.31 18.48 7.40
N TRP A 38 4.30 19.10 6.22
CA TRP A 38 4.44 18.37 4.95
C TRP A 38 5.71 17.53 4.85
N PRO A 39 6.94 18.07 5.05
CA PRO A 39 8.15 17.26 4.94
C PRO A 39 8.19 16.12 5.96
N VAL A 40 7.57 16.29 7.13
CA VAL A 40 7.48 15.24 8.15
C VAL A 40 6.56 14.11 7.68
N PHE A 41 5.38 14.44 7.17
CA PHE A 41 4.48 13.43 6.59
C PHE A 41 5.09 12.75 5.36
N ALA A 42 5.80 13.50 4.50
CA ALA A 42 6.52 12.95 3.36
C ALA A 42 7.59 11.94 3.80
N ALA A 43 8.42 12.30 4.78
CA ALA A 43 9.44 11.40 5.33
C ALA A 43 8.83 10.15 5.97
N ALA A 44 7.76 10.31 6.76
CA ALA A 44 7.03 9.19 7.36
C ALA A 44 6.44 8.26 6.28
N PHE A 45 5.80 8.83 5.26
CA PHE A 45 5.23 8.06 4.16
C PHE A 45 6.30 7.25 3.44
N VAL A 46 7.41 7.90 3.04
CA VAL A 46 8.54 7.25 2.36
C VAL A 46 9.10 6.12 3.21
N TYR A 47 9.35 6.38 4.50
CA TYR A 47 9.87 5.38 5.43
C TYR A 47 8.97 4.14 5.52
N PHE A 48 7.68 4.33 5.82
CA PHE A 48 6.75 3.21 5.99
C PHE A 48 6.46 2.49 4.68
N HIS A 49 6.42 3.21 3.56
CA HIS A 49 6.22 2.60 2.26
C HIS A 49 7.39 1.68 1.88
N TRP A 50 8.64 2.08 2.15
CA TRP A 50 9.80 1.24 1.90
C TRP A 50 9.91 0.05 2.88
N GLN A 51 9.39 0.20 4.08
CA GLN A 51 9.33 -0.85 5.11
C GLN A 51 8.02 -1.66 5.05
N SER A 52 7.43 -1.84 3.87
CA SER A 52 6.23 -2.66 3.73
C SER A 52 6.52 -4.12 4.10
N VAL A 53 5.64 -4.71 4.91
CA VAL A 53 5.79 -6.07 5.46
C VAL A 53 4.83 -7.02 4.78
N GLU A 54 5.25 -8.27 4.55
CA GLU A 54 4.37 -9.32 4.04
C GLU A 54 3.38 -9.80 5.13
N VAL A 55 2.09 -9.53 4.93
CA VAL A 55 1.05 -9.86 5.92
C VAL A 55 0.28 -11.12 5.53
N ASN A 56 0.09 -11.38 4.24
CA ASN A 56 -0.67 -12.54 3.77
C ASN A 56 -0.26 -12.95 2.35
N ASP A 57 0.20 -14.17 2.15
CA ASP A 57 0.44 -14.76 0.81
C ASP A 57 1.14 -13.80 -0.19
N ARG A 58 2.30 -13.23 0.19
CA ARG A 58 3.08 -12.24 -0.59
C ARG A 58 2.43 -10.87 -0.79
N LEU A 59 1.31 -10.60 -0.12
CA LEU A 59 0.73 -9.26 -0.02
C LEU A 59 1.49 -8.43 1.01
N LEU A 60 2.04 -7.32 0.53
CA LEU A 60 2.71 -6.35 1.37
C LEU A 60 1.69 -5.34 1.89
N ALA A 61 1.75 -5.03 3.18
CA ALA A 61 0.99 -3.94 3.79
C ALA A 61 1.95 -3.01 4.55
N SER A 62 1.54 -1.75 4.67
CA SER A 62 2.25 -0.78 5.50
C SER A 62 1.26 0.28 6.02
N PRO A 63 1.63 1.02 7.08
CA PRO A 63 0.84 2.16 7.55
C PRO A 63 0.78 3.35 6.58
N SER A 64 1.38 3.26 5.39
CA SER A 64 1.50 4.39 4.46
C SER A 64 0.14 5.00 4.07
N VAL A 65 -0.90 4.17 3.99
CA VAL A 65 -2.28 4.62 3.76
C VAL A 65 -2.75 5.51 4.90
N MET A 66 -2.58 5.07 6.15
CA MET A 66 -2.91 5.89 7.33
C MET A 66 -2.20 7.25 7.30
N VAL A 67 -0.91 7.28 6.91
CA VAL A 67 -0.15 8.53 6.77
C VAL A 67 -0.75 9.45 5.71
N ILE A 68 -1.09 8.92 4.52
CA ILE A 68 -1.72 9.70 3.44
C ILE A 68 -3.04 10.32 3.91
N LEU A 69 -3.91 9.54 4.54
CA LEU A 69 -5.23 10.03 4.94
C LEU A 69 -5.14 11.02 6.11
N THR A 70 -4.20 10.83 7.05
CA THR A 70 -3.90 11.86 8.06
C THR A 70 -3.44 13.15 7.40
N ALA A 71 -2.47 13.09 6.48
CA ALA A 71 -1.96 14.25 5.78
C ALA A 71 -3.05 14.96 4.97
N ALA A 72 -3.92 14.20 4.29
CA ALA A 72 -5.03 14.76 3.51
C ALA A 72 -5.98 15.60 4.38
N VAL A 73 -6.34 15.11 5.57
CA VAL A 73 -7.17 15.86 6.52
C VAL A 73 -6.46 17.10 7.06
N VAL A 74 -5.15 16.99 7.33
CA VAL A 74 -4.34 18.11 7.87
C VAL A 74 -4.15 19.24 6.86
N PHE A 75 -3.89 18.90 5.59
CA PHE A 75 -3.71 19.90 4.53
C PHE A 75 -5.04 20.54 4.14
N GLY A 76 -6.13 19.76 4.21
CA GLY A 76 -7.47 20.24 3.92
C GLY A 76 -7.72 20.53 2.43
N PRO A 77 -8.93 21.01 2.10
CA PRO A 77 -9.36 21.20 0.72
C PRO A 77 -8.48 22.18 -0.05
N GLY A 78 -8.08 21.82 -1.27
CA GLY A 78 -7.30 22.67 -2.17
C GLY A 78 -5.78 22.63 -1.93
N GLN A 79 -5.33 21.74 -1.05
CA GLN A 79 -3.91 21.40 -0.84
C GLN A 79 -3.68 19.89 -0.67
N ALA A 80 -4.70 19.13 -0.30
CA ALA A 80 -4.54 17.74 0.09
C ALA A 80 -4.12 16.86 -1.09
N MET A 81 -4.75 17.01 -2.25
CA MET A 81 -4.47 16.14 -3.40
C MET A 81 -3.04 16.32 -3.92
N LEU A 82 -2.59 17.57 -4.12
CA LEU A 82 -1.24 17.88 -4.55
C LEU A 82 -0.21 17.49 -3.49
N GLY A 83 -0.48 17.82 -2.23
CA GLY A 83 0.39 17.52 -1.10
C GLY A 83 0.68 16.03 -0.97
N THR A 84 -0.37 15.20 -0.97
CA THR A 84 -0.23 13.73 -0.86
C THR A 84 0.28 13.08 -2.15
N ALA A 85 -0.06 13.62 -3.32
CA ALA A 85 0.46 13.15 -4.61
C ALA A 85 1.99 13.28 -4.68
N VAL A 86 2.54 14.43 -4.27
CA VAL A 86 3.99 14.63 -4.25
C VAL A 86 4.66 13.76 -3.17
N MET A 87 4.03 13.57 -2.01
CA MET A 87 4.52 12.60 -1.01
C MET A 87 4.59 11.17 -1.59
N ALA A 88 3.53 10.75 -2.30
CA ALA A 88 3.43 9.45 -2.93
C ALA A 88 4.46 9.25 -4.04
N ALA A 89 4.72 10.29 -4.83
CA ALA A 89 5.75 10.33 -5.87
C ALA A 89 7.15 10.08 -5.28
N LEU A 90 7.47 10.67 -4.12
CA LEU A 90 8.75 10.44 -3.44
C LEU A 90 8.87 8.99 -2.94
N GLY A 91 7.79 8.43 -2.39
CA GLY A 91 7.77 7.05 -1.91
C GLY A 91 8.06 6.02 -3.00
N ALA A 92 7.68 6.30 -4.25
CA ALA A 92 7.93 5.43 -5.39
C ALA A 92 9.42 5.19 -5.67
N ILE A 93 10.32 6.09 -5.24
CA ILE A 93 11.76 6.02 -5.49
C ILE A 93 12.42 5.04 -4.52
N ASN A 94 12.18 3.74 -4.69
CA ASN A 94 12.74 2.72 -3.80
C ASN A 94 14.23 2.41 -4.16
N PRO A 95 15.19 2.59 -3.23
CA PRO A 95 16.60 2.29 -3.48
C PRO A 95 16.87 0.83 -3.88
N ALA A 96 16.05 -0.12 -3.39
CA ALA A 96 16.18 -1.53 -3.72
C ALA A 96 15.87 -1.80 -5.20
N ASP A 97 14.87 -1.11 -5.76
CA ASP A 97 14.48 -1.26 -7.17
C ASP A 97 15.53 -0.65 -8.10
N ILE A 98 16.12 0.49 -7.71
CA ILE A 98 17.24 1.09 -8.44
C ILE A 98 18.44 0.15 -8.47
N ARG A 99 18.84 -0.39 -7.29
CA ARG A 99 19.98 -1.33 -7.18
C ARG A 99 19.77 -2.59 -8.01
N ARG A 100 18.54 -3.10 -8.07
CA ARG A 100 18.16 -4.31 -8.83
C ARG A 100 17.82 -4.02 -10.30
N ARG A 101 17.97 -2.77 -10.76
CA ARG A 101 17.64 -2.33 -12.13
C ARG A 101 16.20 -2.65 -12.55
N ARG A 102 15.27 -2.56 -11.60
CA ARG A 102 13.82 -2.80 -11.76
C ARG A 102 13.10 -1.55 -12.27
N ILE A 103 13.56 -1.07 -13.43
CA ILE A 103 13.14 0.21 -14.02
C ILE A 103 11.63 0.23 -14.30
N PHE A 104 11.07 -0.90 -14.74
CA PHE A 104 9.63 -1.05 -14.94
C PHE A 104 8.83 -0.79 -13.65
N GLN A 105 9.22 -1.44 -12.55
CA GLN A 105 8.55 -1.29 -11.26
C GLN A 105 8.62 0.15 -10.76
N LEU A 106 9.78 0.80 -10.91
CA LEU A 106 9.95 2.20 -10.51
C LEU A 106 8.91 3.12 -11.18
N PHE A 107 8.77 3.05 -12.50
CA PHE A 107 7.82 3.88 -13.24
C PHE A 107 6.36 3.50 -13.01
N ALA A 108 6.06 2.20 -12.95
CA ALA A 108 4.71 1.72 -12.66
C ALA A 108 4.24 2.11 -11.25
N ASN A 109 5.10 1.91 -10.24
CA ASN A 109 4.82 2.27 -8.85
C ASN A 109 4.64 3.79 -8.69
N PHE A 110 5.43 4.61 -9.40
CA PHE A 110 5.26 6.05 -9.39
C PHE A 110 3.84 6.46 -9.79
N GLY A 111 3.40 6.05 -10.98
CA GLY A 111 2.05 6.38 -11.47
C GLY A 111 0.97 5.83 -10.56
N GLN A 112 1.12 4.58 -10.14
CA GLN A 112 0.17 3.90 -9.27
C GLN A 112 -0.01 4.62 -7.93
N LEU A 113 1.09 4.91 -7.21
CA LEU A 113 1.03 5.53 -5.89
C LEU A 113 0.46 6.95 -5.97
N VAL A 114 0.89 7.73 -6.96
CA VAL A 114 0.38 9.10 -7.18
C VAL A 114 -1.12 9.07 -7.43
N LEU A 115 -1.60 8.29 -8.40
CA LEU A 115 -3.03 8.23 -8.73
C LEU A 115 -3.87 7.67 -7.58
N SER A 116 -3.36 6.66 -6.86
CA SER A 116 -4.03 6.17 -5.65
C SER A 116 -4.15 7.24 -4.58
N ALA A 117 -3.08 8.00 -4.32
CA ALA A 117 -3.06 9.07 -3.33
C ALA A 117 -4.06 10.18 -3.69
N VAL A 118 -4.04 10.64 -4.95
CA VAL A 118 -4.99 11.64 -5.46
C VAL A 118 -6.43 11.18 -5.26
N MET A 119 -6.75 9.94 -5.66
CA MET A 119 -8.10 9.41 -5.52
C MET A 119 -8.55 9.29 -4.05
N GLY A 120 -7.64 8.88 -3.16
CA GLY A 120 -7.93 8.82 -1.73
C GLY A 120 -8.19 10.21 -1.14
N SER A 121 -7.31 11.18 -1.42
CA SER A 121 -7.45 12.56 -0.95
C SER A 121 -8.67 13.26 -1.52
N TRP A 122 -8.98 13.07 -2.81
CA TRP A 122 -10.17 13.63 -3.46
C TRP A 122 -11.46 13.17 -2.78
N LEU A 123 -11.57 11.87 -2.48
CA LEU A 123 -12.73 11.32 -1.77
C LEU A 123 -12.86 11.87 -0.35
N VAL A 124 -11.74 12.10 0.34
CA VAL A 124 -11.75 12.79 1.64
C VAL A 124 -12.29 14.19 1.47
N GLU A 125 -11.77 15.00 0.54
CA GLU A 125 -12.22 16.38 0.33
C GLU A 125 -13.72 16.46 0.01
N LEU A 126 -14.25 15.56 -0.81
CA LEU A 126 -15.68 15.52 -1.15
C LEU A 126 -16.59 15.23 0.06
N THR A 127 -16.09 14.51 1.05
CA THR A 127 -16.87 14.02 2.20
C THR A 127 -16.50 14.72 3.51
N LEU A 128 -15.49 15.61 3.47
CA LEU A 128 -15.02 16.33 4.63
C LEU A 128 -16.06 17.39 5.05
N PRO A 129 -16.37 17.51 6.36
CA PRO A 129 -17.23 18.58 6.84
C PRO A 129 -16.57 19.96 6.63
N ALA A 130 -17.39 20.99 6.43
CA ALA A 130 -16.92 22.36 6.20
C ALA A 130 -16.05 22.91 7.34
N SER A 131 -16.25 22.43 8.57
CA SER A 131 -15.42 22.75 9.73
C SER A 131 -15.11 21.48 10.50
N ILE A 132 -13.83 21.30 10.86
CA ILE A 132 -13.41 20.21 11.74
C ILE A 132 -13.60 20.66 13.19
N ALA A 133 -14.52 20.01 13.89
CA ALA A 133 -14.86 20.23 15.30
C ALA A 133 -14.94 18.89 16.03
N PRO A 134 -14.92 18.85 17.38
CA PRO A 134 -15.10 17.61 18.13
C PRO A 134 -16.38 16.84 17.74
N ALA A 135 -17.47 17.56 17.45
CA ALA A 135 -18.73 16.97 17.02
C ALA A 135 -18.68 16.30 15.63
N THR A 136 -17.76 16.71 14.76
CA THR A 136 -17.64 16.18 13.39
C THR A 136 -16.52 15.15 13.25
N MET A 137 -15.85 14.80 14.34
CA MET A 137 -14.66 13.93 14.33
C MET A 137 -14.96 12.54 13.76
N THR A 138 -16.12 11.96 14.10
CA THR A 138 -16.59 10.68 13.53
C THR A 138 -16.83 10.80 12.03
N THR A 139 -17.38 11.92 11.56
CA THR A 139 -17.60 12.18 10.12
C THR A 139 -16.28 12.28 9.37
N VAL A 140 -15.28 12.96 9.93
CA VAL A 140 -13.93 13.04 9.35
C VAL A 140 -13.26 11.65 9.28
N ALA A 141 -13.44 10.83 10.32
CA ALA A 141 -12.94 9.47 10.34
C ALA A 141 -13.60 8.59 9.26
N LEU A 142 -14.93 8.69 9.11
CA LEU A 142 -15.66 7.96 8.07
C LEU A 142 -15.31 8.45 6.65
N ALA A 143 -15.19 9.76 6.44
CA ALA A 143 -14.70 10.36 5.19
C ALA A 143 -13.32 9.79 4.82
N SER A 144 -12.41 9.74 5.79
CA SER A 144 -11.05 9.19 5.61
C SER A 144 -11.05 7.68 5.37
N ALA A 145 -11.96 6.94 6.00
CA ALA A 145 -12.16 5.51 5.74
C ALA A 145 -12.61 5.25 4.29
N ILE A 146 -13.56 6.04 3.79
CA ILE A 146 -14.01 5.99 2.38
C ILE A 146 -12.86 6.34 1.44
N GLY A 147 -12.09 7.39 1.75
CA GLY A 147 -10.88 7.76 1.01
C GLY A 147 -9.86 6.62 0.94
N ALA A 148 -9.60 5.92 2.05
CA ALA A 148 -8.68 4.79 2.06
C ALA A 148 -9.17 3.59 1.26
N VAL A 149 -10.49 3.33 1.22
CA VAL A 149 -11.08 2.33 0.33
C VAL A 149 -10.87 2.72 -1.13
N GLY A 150 -11.14 3.97 -1.50
CA GLY A 150 -10.91 4.46 -2.87
C GLY A 150 -9.44 4.39 -3.28
N TYR A 151 -8.52 4.79 -2.40
CA TYR A 151 -7.08 4.58 -2.56
C TYR A 151 -6.78 3.11 -2.89
N GLY A 152 -7.27 2.19 -2.04
CA GLY A 152 -7.01 0.75 -2.16
C GLY A 152 -7.57 0.15 -3.45
N VAL A 153 -8.80 0.51 -3.83
CA VAL A 153 -9.43 0.05 -5.07
C VAL A 153 -8.63 0.50 -6.29
N VAL A 154 -8.27 1.79 -6.37
CA VAL A 154 -7.48 2.34 -7.47
C VAL A 154 -6.11 1.68 -7.52
N ASN A 155 -5.47 1.48 -6.36
CA ASN A 155 -4.19 0.80 -6.25
C ASN A 155 -4.26 -0.63 -6.81
N ILE A 156 -5.24 -1.42 -6.38
CA ILE A 156 -5.45 -2.80 -6.83
C ILE A 156 -5.77 -2.84 -8.32
N CYS A 157 -6.65 -1.99 -8.81
CA CYS A 157 -7.00 -1.89 -10.22
C CYS A 157 -5.77 -1.59 -11.09
N LEU A 158 -4.93 -0.65 -10.67
CA LEU A 158 -3.71 -0.27 -11.39
C LEU A 158 -2.65 -1.37 -11.33
N VAL A 159 -2.49 -2.09 -10.22
CA VAL A 159 -1.61 -3.27 -10.14
C VAL A 159 -2.09 -4.35 -11.11
N ILE A 160 -3.38 -4.69 -11.09
CA ILE A 160 -3.96 -5.72 -11.96
C ILE A 160 -3.81 -5.33 -13.43
N ALA A 161 -4.10 -4.08 -13.79
CA ALA A 161 -3.93 -3.58 -15.15
C ALA A 161 -2.45 -3.66 -15.57
N GLY A 162 -1.52 -3.25 -14.70
CA GLY A 162 -0.10 -3.28 -14.96
C GLY A 162 0.40 -4.70 -15.23
N ILE A 163 -0.02 -5.66 -14.40
CA ILE A 163 0.32 -7.08 -14.58
C ILE A 163 -0.29 -7.63 -15.87
N ARG A 164 -1.59 -7.40 -16.13
CA ARG A 164 -2.27 -7.92 -17.33
C ARG A 164 -1.64 -7.41 -18.62
N LEU A 165 -1.27 -6.14 -18.66
CA LEU A 165 -0.65 -5.51 -19.81
C LEU A 165 0.82 -5.95 -19.98
N ALA A 166 1.59 -6.03 -18.89
CA ALA A 166 3.03 -6.28 -18.93
C ALA A 166 3.42 -7.77 -19.01
N LEU A 167 2.60 -8.67 -18.47
CA LEU A 167 2.87 -10.11 -18.37
C LEU A 167 1.99 -10.97 -19.29
N ARG A 168 1.25 -10.35 -20.23
CA ARG A 168 0.45 -10.99 -21.30
C ARG A 168 -0.26 -12.29 -20.85
N ARG A 169 -1.47 -12.15 -20.30
CA ARG A 169 -2.47 -13.23 -20.03
C ARG A 169 -2.37 -14.00 -18.70
N GLN A 170 -1.63 -13.52 -17.71
CA GLN A 170 -1.80 -14.06 -16.34
C GLN A 170 -3.06 -13.45 -15.69
N ASN A 171 -4.07 -14.27 -15.41
CA ASN A 171 -5.26 -13.82 -14.70
C ASN A 171 -4.97 -13.77 -13.19
N VAL A 172 -4.72 -12.57 -12.67
CA VAL A 172 -4.35 -12.32 -11.26
C VAL A 172 -5.55 -12.37 -10.30
N TRP A 173 -6.77 -12.34 -10.84
CA TRP A 173 -7.98 -12.04 -10.09
C TRP A 173 -8.44 -13.14 -9.12
N PRO A 174 -8.50 -14.43 -9.51
CA PRO A 174 -9.22 -15.41 -8.70
C PRO A 174 -8.54 -15.76 -7.35
N TRP A 175 -7.26 -15.44 -7.16
CA TRP A 175 -6.49 -15.94 -6.02
C TRP A 175 -5.43 -14.97 -5.45
N SER A 176 -5.34 -13.72 -5.93
CA SER A 176 -4.33 -12.77 -5.42
C SER A 176 -4.59 -12.29 -4.00
N GLY A 177 -5.78 -12.51 -3.44
CA GLY A 177 -6.14 -12.06 -2.09
C GLY A 177 -6.08 -10.54 -1.88
N MET A 178 -5.78 -9.73 -2.92
CA MET A 178 -5.52 -8.29 -2.79
C MET A 178 -6.72 -7.54 -2.19
N ALA A 179 -7.95 -7.96 -2.48
CA ALA A 179 -9.16 -7.40 -1.89
C ALA A 179 -9.23 -7.58 -0.37
N ARG A 180 -8.50 -8.54 0.20
CA ARG A 180 -8.37 -8.73 1.66
C ARG A 180 -7.60 -7.59 2.34
N LEU A 181 -6.92 -6.73 1.57
CA LEU A 181 -6.31 -5.49 2.08
C LEU A 181 -7.32 -4.34 2.23
N ILE A 182 -8.53 -4.45 1.66
CA ILE A 182 -9.52 -3.37 1.76
C ILE A 182 -10.00 -3.16 3.21
N PRO A 183 -10.32 -4.20 4.00
CA PRO A 183 -10.70 -4.01 5.40
C PRO A 183 -9.60 -3.34 6.24
N SER A 184 -8.32 -3.71 6.02
CA SER A 184 -7.21 -3.08 6.74
C SER A 184 -7.03 -1.63 6.32
N ASN A 185 -7.16 -1.32 5.03
CA ASN A 185 -7.17 0.07 4.53
C ASN A 185 -8.31 0.89 5.12
N LEU A 186 -9.51 0.32 5.26
CA LEU A 186 -10.66 0.99 5.86
C LEU A 186 -10.37 1.41 7.31
N ILE A 187 -9.81 0.50 8.11
CA ILE A 187 -9.42 0.78 9.50
C ILE A 187 -8.30 1.82 9.55
N MET A 188 -7.28 1.69 8.70
CA MET A 188 -6.17 2.65 8.61
C MET A 188 -6.64 4.05 8.18
N GLY A 189 -7.60 4.13 7.25
CA GLY A 189 -8.23 5.39 6.85
C GLY A 189 -9.03 6.02 7.97
N PHE A 190 -9.82 5.21 8.69
CA PHE A 190 -10.58 5.67 9.84
C PHE A 190 -9.67 6.27 10.92
N LEU A 191 -8.62 5.53 11.32
CA LEU A 191 -7.61 6.02 12.26
C LEU A 191 -6.87 7.24 11.71
N GLY A 192 -6.49 7.21 10.43
CA GLY A 192 -5.82 8.32 9.76
C GLY A 192 -6.62 9.62 9.84
N GLY A 193 -7.94 9.54 9.64
CA GLY A 193 -8.87 10.67 9.79
C GLY A 193 -8.98 11.19 11.21
N LEU A 194 -9.05 10.29 12.22
CA LEU A 194 -9.05 10.69 13.63
C LEU A 194 -7.76 11.41 14.02
N LEU A 195 -6.60 10.91 13.58
CA LEU A 195 -5.30 11.53 13.84
C LEU A 195 -5.19 12.89 13.14
N GLY A 196 -5.67 12.99 11.91
CA GLY A 196 -5.70 14.24 11.15
C GLY A 196 -6.61 15.29 11.81
N ALA A 197 -7.83 14.90 12.19
CA ALA A 197 -8.75 15.77 12.91
C ALA A 197 -8.16 16.25 14.25
N THR A 198 -7.51 15.34 14.99
CA THR A 198 -6.84 15.67 16.25
C THR A 198 -5.74 16.71 16.05
N MET A 199 -4.94 16.57 14.99
CA MET A 199 -3.89 17.53 14.67
C MET A 199 -4.43 18.89 14.27
N VAL A 200 -5.57 18.95 13.57
CA VAL A 200 -6.24 20.21 13.23
C VAL A 200 -6.81 20.88 14.48
N LEU A 201 -7.41 20.11 15.40
CA LEU A 201 -8.06 20.65 16.60
C LEU A 201 -7.08 21.08 17.70
N VAL A 202 -6.04 20.29 17.94
CA VAL A 202 -5.08 20.51 19.03
C VAL A 202 -3.82 21.22 18.53
N GLY A 203 -3.52 21.09 17.24
CA GLY A 203 -2.36 21.71 16.60
C GLY A 203 -1.14 20.79 16.48
N PRO A 204 -0.01 21.31 15.97
CA PRO A 204 1.19 20.54 15.63
C PRO A 204 1.87 19.84 16.82
N VAL A 205 1.56 20.23 18.06
CA VAL A 205 2.09 19.59 19.27
C VAL A 205 1.74 18.09 19.35
N THR A 206 0.70 17.66 18.64
CA THR A 206 0.28 16.24 18.57
C THR A 206 1.12 15.40 17.62
N LEU A 207 1.93 16.02 16.75
CA LEU A 207 2.71 15.34 15.72
C LEU A 207 3.63 14.24 16.28
N PRO A 208 4.39 14.42 17.38
CA PRO A 208 5.20 13.35 17.95
C PRO A 208 4.37 12.12 18.33
N LEU A 209 3.19 12.33 18.91
CA LEU A 209 2.29 11.25 19.29
C LEU A 209 1.72 10.54 18.05
N ILE A 210 1.36 11.28 17.00
CA ILE A 210 0.90 10.71 15.73
C ILE A 210 1.99 9.82 15.11
N LEU A 211 3.24 10.27 15.10
CA LEU A 211 4.36 9.47 14.62
C LEU A 211 4.51 8.18 15.43
N VAL A 212 4.40 8.25 16.78
CA VAL A 212 4.39 7.05 17.64
C VAL A 212 3.28 6.09 17.22
N VAL A 213 2.07 6.58 16.96
CA VAL A 213 0.95 5.73 16.50
C VAL A 213 1.27 5.05 15.17
N PHE A 214 1.90 5.77 14.22
CA PHE A 214 2.34 5.18 12.95
C PHE A 214 3.37 4.06 13.15
N PHE A 215 4.37 4.29 14.02
CA PHE A 215 5.38 3.29 14.35
C PHE A 215 4.79 2.07 15.06
N VAL A 216 3.89 2.27 16.03
CA VAL A 216 3.20 1.15 16.70
C VAL A 216 2.40 0.32 15.69
N GLY A 217 1.70 0.97 14.76
CA GLY A 217 1.01 0.28 13.67
C GLY A 217 1.95 -0.55 12.80
N HIS A 218 3.11 0.00 12.43
CA HIS A 218 4.13 -0.72 11.67
C HIS A 218 4.70 -1.92 12.44
N LEU A 219 5.11 -1.73 13.70
CA LEU A 219 5.65 -2.78 14.55
C LEU A 219 4.65 -3.91 14.79
N SER A 220 3.36 -3.58 14.90
CA SER A 220 2.30 -4.57 15.02
C SER A 220 2.20 -5.45 13.76
N MET A 221 2.26 -4.86 12.57
CA MET A 221 2.27 -5.61 11.31
C MET A 221 3.54 -6.46 11.16
N ASP A 222 4.70 -5.92 11.50
CA ASP A 222 5.98 -6.65 11.48
C ASP A 222 5.95 -7.85 12.44
N SER A 223 5.48 -7.63 13.67
CA SER A 223 5.35 -8.70 14.66
C SER A 223 4.38 -9.79 14.20
N TYR A 224 3.27 -9.42 13.56
CA TYR A 224 2.30 -10.38 13.02
C TYR A 224 2.92 -11.23 11.89
N ALA A 225 3.65 -10.59 10.98
CA ALA A 225 4.32 -11.27 9.88
C ALA A 225 5.36 -12.28 10.38
N ARG A 226 6.22 -11.87 11.33
CA ARG A 226 7.21 -12.76 11.95
C ARG A 226 6.57 -13.94 12.68
N LEU A 227 5.46 -13.70 13.39
CA LEU A 227 4.73 -14.76 14.07
C LEU A 227 4.18 -15.78 13.07
N ARG A 228 3.60 -15.31 11.96
CA ARG A 228 3.11 -16.17 10.88
C ARG A 228 4.24 -17.01 10.27
N GLU A 229 5.39 -16.40 9.99
CA GLU A 229 6.56 -17.10 9.47
C GLU A 229 7.03 -18.19 10.43
N ALA A 230 7.16 -17.88 11.73
CA ALA A 230 7.55 -18.86 12.75
C ALA A 230 6.54 -20.01 12.89
N GLN A 231 5.23 -19.75 12.72
CA GLN A 231 4.20 -20.79 12.70
C GLN A 231 4.38 -21.74 11.50
N LEU A 232 4.64 -21.19 10.31
CA LEU A 232 4.89 -22.00 9.10
C LEU A 232 6.15 -22.85 9.24
N ASP A 233 7.23 -22.28 9.79
CA ASP A 233 8.48 -23.00 10.05
C ASP A 233 8.29 -24.13 11.07
N THR A 234 7.49 -23.89 12.12
CA THR A 234 7.16 -24.91 13.12
C THR A 234 6.38 -26.06 12.50
N LEU A 235 5.38 -25.78 11.65
CA LEU A 235 4.63 -26.80 10.92
C LEU A 235 5.56 -27.62 10.01
N ALA A 236 6.44 -26.96 9.25
CA ALA A 236 7.42 -27.64 8.41
C ALA A 236 8.38 -28.52 9.25
N GLY A 237 8.79 -28.05 10.43
CA GLY A 237 9.57 -28.82 11.39
C GLY A 237 8.84 -30.08 11.89
N PHE A 238 7.55 -29.98 12.23
CA PHE A 238 6.74 -31.14 12.61
C PHE A 238 6.58 -32.15 11.47
N THR A 239 6.37 -31.69 10.23
CA THR A 239 6.33 -32.58 9.06
C THR A 239 7.64 -33.35 8.92
N LYS A 240 8.78 -32.66 9.00
CA LYS A 240 10.11 -33.31 8.93
C LYS A 240 10.35 -34.30 10.07
N ALA A 241 9.96 -33.96 11.29
CA ALA A 241 10.10 -34.86 12.44
C ALA A 241 9.22 -36.11 12.31
N LEU A 242 8.01 -35.97 11.76
CA LEU A 242 7.11 -37.09 11.50
C LEU A 242 7.68 -38.02 10.41
N GLU A 243 8.18 -37.45 9.31
CA GLU A 243 8.83 -38.21 8.24
C GLU A 243 10.13 -38.90 8.69
N ALA A 244 10.87 -38.32 9.64
CA ALA A 244 12.06 -38.98 10.21
C ALA A 244 11.73 -40.28 10.97
N LYS A 245 10.50 -40.40 11.50
CA LYS A 245 10.03 -41.61 12.18
C LYS A 245 9.69 -42.74 11.20
N ASP A 246 9.34 -42.40 9.96
CA ASP A 246 9.08 -43.36 8.88
C ASP A 246 9.93 -43.01 7.64
N PRO A 247 11.20 -43.45 7.60
CA PRO A 247 12.12 -43.09 6.53
C PRO A 247 11.64 -43.51 5.13
N TYR A 248 10.76 -44.52 5.06
CA TYR A 248 10.18 -44.99 3.79
C TYR A 248 9.27 -43.95 3.13
N THR A 249 8.76 -42.96 3.89
CA THR A 249 7.89 -41.90 3.39
C THR A 249 8.55 -40.51 3.36
N ALA A 250 9.87 -40.43 3.50
CA ALA A 250 10.61 -39.16 3.47
C ALA A 250 10.31 -38.31 2.21
N GLY A 251 9.98 -37.03 2.43
CA GLY A 251 9.58 -36.07 1.42
C GLY A 251 8.24 -36.35 0.75
N HIS A 252 7.45 -37.32 1.24
CA HIS A 252 6.12 -37.61 0.69
C HIS A 252 5.20 -36.42 0.86
N THR A 253 5.16 -35.79 2.04
CA THR A 253 4.28 -34.65 2.29
C THR A 253 4.67 -33.44 1.43
N GLU A 254 5.96 -33.17 1.25
CA GLU A 254 6.43 -32.09 0.36
C GLU A 254 6.04 -32.36 -1.11
N ARG A 255 6.22 -33.59 -1.60
CA ARG A 255 5.83 -33.97 -2.97
C ARG A 255 4.31 -33.91 -3.17
N VAL A 256 3.53 -34.37 -2.20
CA VAL A 256 2.06 -34.30 -2.24
C VAL A 256 1.59 -32.85 -2.23
N ALA A 257 2.19 -31.99 -1.40
CA ALA A 257 1.90 -30.56 -1.38
C ALA A 257 2.23 -29.91 -2.74
N TYR A 258 3.40 -30.22 -3.30
CA TYR A 258 3.82 -29.72 -4.61
C TYR A 258 2.88 -30.17 -5.74
N PHE A 259 2.55 -31.46 -5.84
CA PHE A 259 1.65 -31.95 -6.90
C PHE A 259 0.21 -31.48 -6.68
N SER A 260 -0.26 -31.38 -5.45
CA SER A 260 -1.57 -30.78 -5.14
C SER A 260 -1.63 -29.33 -5.57
N GLN A 261 -0.56 -28.56 -5.34
CA GLN A 261 -0.46 -27.19 -5.83
C GLN A 261 -0.49 -27.17 -7.37
N LEU A 262 0.26 -28.05 -8.04
CA LEU A 262 0.32 -28.10 -9.50
C LEU A 262 -1.03 -28.50 -10.14
N ILE A 263 -1.70 -29.52 -9.59
CA ILE A 263 -3.04 -29.94 -10.00
C ILE A 263 -4.03 -28.81 -9.76
N GLY A 264 -3.97 -28.18 -8.59
CA GLY A 264 -4.73 -26.98 -8.31
C GLY A 264 -4.52 -25.95 -9.41
N VAL A 265 -3.26 -25.63 -9.72
CA VAL A 265 -2.88 -24.64 -10.72
C VAL A 265 -3.51 -24.96 -12.08
N GLU A 266 -3.42 -26.20 -12.54
CA GLU A 266 -4.02 -26.63 -13.82
C GLU A 266 -5.54 -26.66 -13.82
N MET A 267 -6.17 -27.00 -12.69
CA MET A 267 -7.62 -26.91 -12.49
C MET A 267 -8.12 -25.46 -12.33
N GLY A 268 -7.22 -24.47 -12.38
CA GLY A 268 -7.54 -23.05 -12.22
C GLY A 268 -7.52 -22.56 -10.76
N PHE A 269 -7.16 -23.41 -9.80
CA PHE A 269 -6.84 -23.08 -8.40
C PHE A 269 -5.34 -22.69 -8.28
N LYS A 270 -4.99 -21.42 -8.49
CA LYS A 270 -3.59 -20.95 -8.44
C LYS A 270 -3.34 -20.13 -7.16
N GLY A 271 -3.00 -20.82 -6.06
CA GLY A 271 -2.51 -20.22 -4.82
C GLY A 271 -1.01 -19.93 -4.85
#